data_AF-A0A3S9HS28-F1
#
_entry.id   AF-A0A3S9HS28-F1
#
_cell.length_a   1.000
_cell.length_b   1.000
_cell.length_c   1.000
_cell.angle_alpha   90.00
_cell.angle_beta   90.00
_cell.angle_gamma   90.00
#
_symmetry.space_group_name_H-M   'P 1'
#
loop_
_entity.id
_entity.type
_entity.pdbx_description
1 polymer ?
#
loop_
_entity_poly.entity_id
_entity_poly.type
_entity_poly.pdbx_seq_one_letter_code
_entity_poly.pdbx_strand_id
1 'polypeptide(L)' 'MLTILSADPGHAWHDRELARMLDITNLNSFCGPLTQWSSEGIIRETGRALYTLAGHASMPLTSADTA' A
#
# COMPACT_ATOMS: atom_id res chain seq x y z
N MET A 1 -9.67 -0.17 -5.45
CA MET A 1 -8.40 -0.09 -4.69
C MET A 1 -7.35 -1.06 -5.22
N LEU A 2 -7.61 -2.38 -5.26
CA LEU A 2 -6.61 -3.34 -5.78
C LEU A 2 -6.12 -3.00 -7.20
N THR A 3 -7.01 -2.58 -8.10
CA THR A 3 -6.63 -2.12 -9.45
C THR A 3 -5.65 -0.93 -9.44
N ILE A 4 -5.72 -0.06 -8.44
CA ILE A 4 -4.79 1.09 -8.29
C ILE A 4 -3.43 0.57 -7.83
N LEU A 5 -3.42 -0.30 -6.83
CA LEU A 5 -2.18 -0.93 -6.34
C LEU A 5 -1.52 -1.82 -7.40
N SER A 6 -2.32 -2.47 -8.26
CA SER A 6 -1.81 -3.27 -9.38
C SER A 6 -1.33 -2.44 -10.57
N ALA A 7 -1.74 -1.16 -10.67
CA ALA A 7 -1.28 -0.27 -11.73
C ALA A 7 0.20 0.12 -11.56
N ASP A 8 0.65 0.28 -10.31
CA ASP A 8 2.06 0.39 -9.95
C ASP A 8 2.34 -0.39 -8.66
N PRO A 9 2.68 -1.69 -8.79
CA PRO A 9 2.84 -2.57 -7.63
C PRO A 9 4.05 -2.25 -6.75
N GLY A 10 5.05 -1.56 -7.30
CA GLY A 10 6.27 -1.16 -6.59
C GLY A 10 6.12 0.20 -5.90
N HIS A 11 5.02 0.91 -6.13
CA HIS A 11 4.74 2.20 -5.52
C HIS A 11 4.07 2.02 -4.15
N ALA A 12 4.59 2.74 -3.16
CA ALA A 12 3.99 2.81 -1.83
C ALA A 12 2.94 3.94 -1.79
N TRP A 13 1.67 3.54 -1.77
CA TRP A 13 0.54 4.47 -1.82
C TRP A 13 0.12 4.91 -0.42
N HIS A 14 -0.07 6.20 -0.22
CA HIS A 14 -0.57 6.73 1.05
C HIS A 14 -2.08 6.53 1.18
N ASP A 15 -2.60 6.20 2.37
CA ASP A 15 -4.05 6.02 2.63
C ASP A 15 -4.92 7.19 2.12
N ARG A 16 -4.48 8.43 2.33
CA ARG A 16 -5.15 9.66 1.87
C ARG A 16 -5.13 9.82 0.36
N GLU A 17 -4.12 9.27 -0.29
CA GLU A 17 -4.01 9.30 -1.74
C GLU A 17 -4.93 8.25 -2.36
N LEU A 18 -4.94 7.05 -1.81
CA LEU A 18 -5.89 6.00 -2.17
C LEU A 18 -7.33 6.45 -1.93
N ALA A 19 -7.62 7.07 -0.79
CA ALA A 19 -8.94 7.62 -0.50
C ALA A 19 -9.35 8.70 -1.49
N ARG A 20 -8.44 9.62 -1.86
CA ARG A 20 -8.71 10.63 -2.89
C ARG A 20 -8.99 10.03 -4.26
N MET A 21 -8.20 9.05 -4.70
CA MET A 21 -8.40 8.38 -5.98
C MET A 21 -9.69 7.56 -6.04
N LEU A 22 -10.17 7.10 -4.89
CA LEU A 22 -11.42 6.34 -4.75
C LEU A 22 -12.63 7.20 -4.39
N ASP A 23 -12.45 8.53 -4.32
CA ASP A 23 -13.45 9.50 -3.86
C ASP A 23 -14.07 9.16 -2.49
N ILE A 24 -13.27 8.60 -1.59
CA ILE A 24 -13.67 8.23 -0.24
C ILE A 24 -13.47 9.42 0.70
N THR A 25 -14.58 9.97 1.16
CA THR A 25 -14.62 11.12 2.07
C THR A 25 -14.40 10.74 3.53
N ASN A 26 -14.71 9.50 3.92
CA ASN A 26 -14.55 9.01 5.30
C ASN A 26 -13.36 8.06 5.42
N LEU A 27 -12.21 8.61 5.81
CA LEU A 27 -10.97 7.85 6.03
C LEU A 27 -11.11 6.78 7.13
N ASN A 28 -11.90 7.02 8.18
CA ASN A 28 -12.05 6.04 9.26
C ASN A 28 -12.74 4.76 8.78
N SER A 29 -13.73 4.90 7.89
CA SER A 29 -14.37 3.75 7.22
C SER A 29 -13.45 3.06 6.23
N PHE A 30 -12.41 3.76 5.74
CA PHE A 30 -11.43 3.22 4.80
C PHE A 30 -10.31 2.43 5.47
N CYS A 31 -9.95 2.78 6.70
CA CYS A 31 -8.94 2.05 7.46
C CYS A 31 -9.32 0.58 7.73
N GLY A 32 -10.61 0.29 7.95
CA GLY A 32 -11.08 -1.08 8.21
C GLY A 32 -10.73 -2.07 7.08
N PRO A 33 -11.13 -1.79 5.82
CA PRO A 33 -10.73 -2.57 4.66
C PRO A 33 -9.21 -2.71 4.48
N LEU A 34 -8.44 -1.65 4.75
CA LEU A 34 -6.97 -1.68 4.66
C LEU A 34 -6.37 -2.65 5.67
N THR A 35 -6.83 -2.61 6.93
CA THR A 35 -6.39 -3.54 7.98
C THR A 35 -6.77 -4.98 7.61
N GLN A 36 -7.99 -5.21 7.13
CA GLN A 36 -8.43 -6.54 6.71
C GLN A 36 -7.55 -7.11 5.60
N TRP A 37 -7.30 -6.36 4.52
CA TRP A 37 -6.47 -6.85 3.41
C TRP A 37 -5.00 -7.01 3.77
N SER A 38 -4.50 -6.21 4.71
CA SER A 38 -3.17 -6.42 5.27
C SER A 38 -3.11 -7.72 6.07
N SER A 39 -4.17 -8.05 6.82
CA SER A 39 -4.25 -9.30 7.59
C SER A 39 -4.39 -10.54 6.68
N GLU A 40 -5.07 -10.39 5.54
CA GLU A 40 -5.20 -11.42 4.51
C GLU A 40 -3.95 -11.55 3.63
N GLY A 41 -2.95 -10.67 3.81
CA GLY A 41 -1.70 -10.70 3.07
C GLY A 41 -1.84 -10.28 1.60
N ILE A 42 -2.89 -9.53 1.25
CA ILE A 42 -3.13 -9.00 -0.10
C ILE A 42 -2.34 -7.70 -0.33
N ILE A 43 -2.22 -6.89 0.73
CA ILE A 43 -1.41 -5.68 0.74
C ILE A 43 -0.43 -5.73 1.90
N ARG A 44 0.63 -4.92 1.84
CA ARG A 44 1.57 -4.74 2.96
C ARG A 44 1.61 -3.27 3.36
N GLU A 45 1.54 -3.02 4.65
CA GLU A 45 1.90 -1.73 5.21
C GLU A 45 3.42 -1.63 5.31
N THR A 46 4.04 -0.76 4.51
CA THR A 46 5.51 -0.62 4.42
C THR A 46 6.06 0.54 5.26
N GLY A 47 5.17 1.35 5.82
CA GLY A 47 5.47 2.50 6.68
C GLY A 47 4.17 3.10 7.18
N ARG A 48 4.26 4.19 7.97
CA ARG A 48 3.06 4.81 8.55
C ARG A 48 2.07 5.21 7.44
N ALA A 49 0.94 4.51 7.37
CA ALA A 49 -0.13 4.73 6.39
C ALA A 49 0.28 4.58 4.91
N LEU A 50 1.33 3.80 4.64
CA LEU A 50 1.82 3.49 3.29
C LEU A 50 1.56 2.03 2.95
N TYR A 51 0.96 1.78 1.78
CA TYR A 51 0.52 0.45 1.37
C TYR A 51 1.05 0.09 -0.03
N THR A 52 1.58 -1.13 -0.16
CA THR A 52 1.98 -1.74 -1.44
C THR A 52 1.20 -3.02 -1.69
N LEU A 53 1.14 -3.48 -2.94
CA LEU A 53 0.62 -4.81 -3.24
C LEU A 53 1.53 -5.90 -2.65
N ALA A 54 0.97 -6.88 -1.95
CA ALA A 54 1.76 -7.97 -1.39
C ALA A 54 2.31 -8.86 -2.51
N GLY A 55 3.53 -9.37 -2.33
CA GLY A 55 4.23 -10.17 -3.34
C GLY A 55 4.99 -9.35 -4.40
N HIS A 56 4.70 -8.05 -4.51
CA HIS A 56 5.45 -7.11 -5.36
C HIS A 56 6.27 -6.13 -4.52
N ALA A 57 6.66 -6.57 -3.31
CA ALA A 57 7.42 -5.77 -2.36
C ALA A 57 8.45 -4.93 -3.11
N SER A 58 8.30 -3.60 -3.05
CA SER A 58 9.35 -2.67 -3.45
C SER A 58 10.61 -3.20 -2.82
N MET A 59 11.59 -3.58 -3.65
CA MET A 59 12.87 -4.08 -3.16
C MET A 59 13.28 -3.14 -2.02
N PRO A 60 13.58 -3.66 -0.82
CA PRO A 60 14.16 -2.81 0.20
C PRO A 60 15.40 -2.22 -0.46
N LEU A 61 15.55 -0.90 -0.41
CA LEU A 61 16.83 -0.26 -0.70
C LEU A 61 17.79 -0.70 0.42
N THR A 62 18.30 -1.91 0.30
CA THR A 62 19.39 -2.52 1.05
C THR A 62 20.02 -3.51 0.06
N SER A 63 21.26 -3.40 -0.39
CA SER A 63 22.42 -2.73 0.18
C SER A 63 23.05 -1.80 -0.85
N ALA A 64 23.38 -0.59 -0.41
CA ALA A 64 24.58 0.05 -0.92
C ALA A 64 25.78 -0.84 -0.56
N ASP A 65 26.74 -0.89 -1.49
CA ASP A 65 28.09 -1.43 -1.35
C ASP A 65 28.25 -2.95 -1.51
N THR A 66 28.49 -3.32 -2.78
CA THR A 66 29.37 -4.43 -3.15
C THR A 66 30.67 -3.82 -3.65
N ALA A 67 31.78 -4.43 -3.22
CA ALA A 67 33.17 -4.33 -3.69
C ALA A 67 34.09 -3.32 -2.97
#